data_AF-A0A4R7CX79-F1
#
_entry.id   AF-A0A4R7CX79-F1
#
_cell.length_a   1.000
_cell.length_b   1.000
_cell.length_c   1.000
_cell.angle_alpha   90.00
_cell.angle_beta   90.00
_cell.angle_gamma   90.00
#
_symmetry.space_group_name_H-M   'P 1'
#
loop_
_entity.id
_entity.type
_entity.pdbx_description
1 polymer ?
#
loop_
_entity_poly.entity_id
_entity_poly.type
_entity_poly.pdbx_seq_one_letter_code
_entity_poly.pdbx_strand_id
1 'polypeptide(L)'
;MDRRELLKMVALLTGGAVIGGNMFLTSCTSGKKENTEQGLFFSESQIALLNEVADTILPTTTRSPGAKAANVGLFMSGMVRDCYEPEDQQIFISGIVELDEQCKKAYQSSFIGATPEQRLSLLTTLEKEAKEFNEKKNDAEKRTKHYFPMFKQLTLLGYFTSEIGCTQALRYVAIPGRYEGDVPYSRGDKAWAT
;
A
#
# COMPACT_ATOMS: atom_id res chain seq x y z
N MET A 1 -29.05 41.78 -43.44
CA MET A 1 -28.44 41.00 -42.34
C MET A 1 -28.56 41.83 -41.08
N ASP A 2 -29.52 41.50 -40.22
CA ASP A 2 -29.86 42.33 -39.07
C ASP A 2 -28.87 42.12 -37.93
N ARG A 3 -28.23 43.21 -37.49
CA ARG A 3 -27.27 43.24 -36.37
C ARG A 3 -27.78 42.52 -35.11
N ARG A 4 -29.10 42.47 -34.89
CA ARG A 4 -29.73 41.75 -33.77
C ARG A 4 -29.67 40.23 -33.93
N GLU A 5 -29.79 39.69 -35.14
CA GLU A 5 -29.68 38.25 -35.36
C GLU A 5 -28.24 37.78 -35.20
N LEU A 6 -27.29 38.56 -35.69
CA LEU A 6 -25.86 38.25 -35.55
C LEU A 6 -25.43 38.21 -34.08
N LEU A 7 -25.88 39.18 -33.27
CA LEU A 7 -25.60 39.19 -31.83
C LEU A 7 -26.26 38.01 -31.09
N LYS A 8 -27.48 37.59 -31.48
CA LYS A 8 -28.13 36.41 -30.91
C LYS A 8 -27.39 35.12 -31.27
N MET A 9 -26.93 34.97 -32.51
CA MET A 9 -26.15 33.80 -32.93
C MET A 9 -24.79 33.72 -32.23
N VAL A 10 -24.08 34.84 -32.10
CA VAL A 10 -22.80 34.88 -31.38
C VAL A 10 -22.99 34.53 -29.90
N ALA A 11 -24.03 35.05 -29.25
CA ALA A 11 -24.35 34.74 -27.86
C ALA A 11 -24.75 33.26 -27.67
N LEU A 12 -25.49 32.68 -28.61
CA LEU A 12 -25.89 31.27 -28.57
C LEU A 12 -24.68 30.33 -28.74
N LEU A 13 -23.79 30.65 -29.69
CA LEU A 13 -22.59 29.85 -29.98
C LEU A 13 -21.55 29.92 -28.87
N THR A 14 -21.32 31.11 -28.28
CA THR A 14 -20.36 31.27 -27.18
C THR A 14 -20.94 30.81 -25.84
N GLY A 15 -22.22 31.09 -25.56
CA GLY A 15 -22.89 30.64 -24.35
C GLY A 15 -23.04 29.12 -24.25
N GLY A 16 -23.33 28.45 -25.37
CA GLY A 16 -23.43 26.98 -25.42
C GLY A 16 -22.09 26.26 -25.20
N ALA A 17 -20.99 26.82 -25.70
CA ALA A 17 -19.66 26.24 -25.56
C ALA A 17 -19.10 26.34 -24.13
N VAL A 18 -19.41 27.43 -23.41
CA VAL A 18 -18.90 27.64 -22.03
C VAL A 18 -19.66 26.77 -21.01
N ILE A 19 -20.96 26.54 -21.20
CA ILE A 19 -21.76 25.72 -20.28
C ILE A 19 -21.70 24.22 -20.65
N GLY A 20 -21.72 23.89 -21.94
CA GLY A 20 -21.64 22.51 -22.42
C GLY A 20 -20.23 21.90 -22.43
N GLY A 21 -19.19 22.75 -22.53
CA GLY A 21 -17.79 22.32 -22.51
C GLY A 21 -17.40 21.65 -21.19
N ASN A 22 -17.89 22.15 -20.04
CA ASN A 22 -17.67 21.48 -18.76
C ASN A 22 -18.36 20.11 -18.74
N MET A 23 -19.53 19.93 -19.34
CA MET A 23 -20.19 18.62 -19.32
C MET A 23 -19.45 17.56 -20.17
N PHE A 24 -18.72 17.97 -21.21
CA PHE A 24 -17.90 17.10 -22.05
C PHE A 24 -16.47 16.90 -21.52
N LEU A 25 -15.88 17.93 -20.91
CA LEU A 25 -14.53 17.91 -20.33
C LEU A 25 -14.49 17.40 -18.89
N THR A 26 -15.63 17.25 -18.21
CA THR A 26 -15.73 16.59 -16.89
C THR A 26 -15.89 15.06 -17.03
N SER A 27 -15.48 14.48 -18.16
CA SER A 27 -15.43 13.02 -18.35
C SER A 27 -14.27 12.33 -17.58
N CYS A 28 -13.57 13.05 -16.69
CA CYS A 28 -12.62 12.47 -15.73
C CYS A 28 -13.11 12.48 -14.28
N THR A 29 -14.35 12.90 -14.01
CA THR A 29 -15.06 12.46 -12.81
C THR A 29 -16.22 11.57 -13.25
N SER A 30 -15.89 10.36 -13.68
CA SER A 30 -16.82 9.25 -13.60
C SER A 30 -17.27 9.15 -12.14
N GLY A 31 -18.37 9.83 -11.80
CA GLY A 31 -19.68 9.25 -11.55
C GLY A 31 -19.79 7.86 -10.96
N LYS A 32 -18.75 7.25 -10.39
CA LYS A 32 -18.95 6.42 -9.22
C LYS A 32 -19.21 7.42 -8.10
N LYS A 33 -20.48 7.53 -7.72
CA LYS A 33 -20.79 7.54 -6.29
C LYS A 33 -20.16 6.25 -5.73
N GLU A 34 -18.85 6.27 -5.49
CA GLU A 34 -18.31 5.35 -4.51
C GLU A 34 -19.03 5.77 -3.25
N ASN A 35 -19.75 4.82 -2.68
CA ASN A 35 -20.16 4.91 -1.31
C ASN A 35 -18.90 5.30 -0.52
N THR A 36 -18.70 6.58 -0.23
CA THR A 36 -17.76 7.07 0.78
C THR A 36 -18.36 6.78 2.16
N GLU A 37 -18.88 5.56 2.30
CA GLU A 37 -19.31 4.80 3.47
C GLU A 37 -19.20 3.28 3.16
N GLN A 38 -18.34 2.87 2.23
CA GLN A 38 -17.81 1.52 2.25
C GLN A 38 -16.78 1.50 3.37
N GLY A 39 -17.17 0.92 4.50
CA GLY A 39 -16.28 0.66 5.63
C GLY A 39 -14.94 0.06 5.16
N LEU A 40 -13.93 0.21 6.01
CA LEU A 40 -12.59 -0.34 5.79
C LEU A 40 -12.69 -1.79 5.25
N PHE A 41 -11.96 -2.11 4.17
CA PHE A 41 -11.97 -3.45 3.56
C PHE A 41 -11.55 -4.52 4.59
N PHE A 42 -10.66 -4.13 5.49
CA PHE A 42 -10.33 -4.87 6.70
C PHE A 42 -10.95 -4.23 7.94
N SER A 43 -11.31 -5.02 8.94
CA SER A 43 -11.74 -4.48 10.23
C SER A 43 -10.61 -3.70 10.91
N GLU A 44 -10.95 -2.83 11.86
CA GLU A 44 -9.95 -2.10 12.66
C GLU A 44 -8.98 -3.05 13.39
N SER A 45 -9.48 -4.20 13.85
CA SER A 45 -8.66 -5.23 14.49
C SER A 45 -7.67 -5.90 13.52
N GLN A 46 -8.08 -6.14 12.27
CA GLN A 46 -7.20 -6.66 11.22
C GLN A 46 -6.14 -5.63 10.84
N ILE A 47 -6.51 -4.34 10.74
CA ILE A 47 -5.56 -3.24 10.49
C ILE A 47 -4.55 -3.13 11.64
N ALA A 48 -5.00 -3.21 12.89
CA ALA A 48 -4.10 -3.20 14.05
C ALA A 48 -3.13 -4.38 14.04
N LEU A 49 -3.61 -5.59 13.70
CA LEU A 49 -2.76 -6.78 13.54
C LEU A 49 -1.73 -6.59 12.43
N LEU A 50 -2.14 -6.12 11.25
CA LEU A 50 -1.23 -5.87 10.12
C LEU A 50 -0.21 -4.78 10.44
N ASN A 51 -0.58 -3.76 11.22
CA ASN A 51 0.36 -2.77 11.73
C ASN A 51 1.41 -3.39 12.66
N GLU A 52 1.03 -4.32 13.56
CA GLU A 52 1.99 -5.05 14.40
C GLU A 52 2.91 -5.97 13.59
N VAL A 53 2.37 -6.64 12.55
CA VAL A 53 3.16 -7.44 11.62
C VAL A 53 4.18 -6.56 10.90
N ALA A 54 3.73 -5.42 10.38
CA ALA A 54 4.57 -4.47 9.68
C ALA A 54 5.68 -3.92 10.59
N ASP A 55 5.37 -3.57 11.85
CA ASP A 55 6.36 -3.09 12.82
C ASP A 55 7.35 -4.17 13.24
N THR A 56 6.93 -5.45 13.28
CA THR A 56 7.85 -6.55 13.53
C THR A 56 8.87 -6.69 12.40
N ILE A 57 8.49 -6.40 11.15
CA ILE A 57 9.37 -6.43 9.98
C ILE A 57 10.26 -5.17 9.92
N LEU A 58 9.69 -4.00 10.21
CA LEU A 58 10.37 -2.69 10.20
C LEU A 58 10.09 -1.96 11.53
N PRO A 59 10.81 -2.31 12.60
CA PRO A 59 10.57 -1.74 13.93
C PRO A 59 11.07 -0.31 14.01
N THR A 60 10.59 0.40 15.04
CA THR A 60 11.10 1.73 15.37
C THR A 60 12.59 1.67 15.69
N THR A 61 13.37 2.54 15.07
CA THR A 61 14.80 2.70 15.33
C THR A 61 15.08 4.07 15.91
N THR A 62 16.33 4.30 16.34
CA THR A 62 16.78 5.63 16.77
C THR A 62 16.74 6.68 15.65
N ARG A 63 16.65 6.26 14.38
CA ARG A 63 16.75 7.14 13.21
C ARG A 63 15.42 7.40 12.53
N SER A 64 14.43 6.53 12.72
CA SER A 64 13.10 6.64 12.12
C SER A 64 12.06 5.84 12.91
N PRO A 65 10.82 6.35 13.01
CA PRO A 65 9.66 5.59 13.47
C PRO A 65 9.42 4.34 12.62
N GLY A 66 8.88 3.28 13.24
CA GLY A 66 8.61 2.00 12.60
C GLY A 66 7.37 2.00 11.69
N ALA A 67 7.10 0.87 11.06
CA ALA A 67 6.02 0.74 10.09
C ALA A 67 4.62 0.87 10.69
N LYS A 68 4.43 0.58 11.98
CA LYS A 68 3.16 0.86 12.66
C LYS A 68 2.88 2.36 12.76
N ALA A 69 3.90 3.18 12.98
CA ALA A 69 3.75 4.64 13.01
C ALA A 69 3.34 5.21 11.65
N ALA A 70 3.69 4.53 10.55
CA ALA A 70 3.28 4.87 9.19
C ALA A 70 1.89 4.33 8.80
N ASN A 71 1.18 3.67 9.72
CA ASN A 71 -0.14 3.06 9.50
C ASN A 71 -0.21 2.16 8.26
N VAL A 72 0.82 1.33 8.07
CA VAL A 72 0.97 0.44 6.91
C VAL A 72 -0.19 -0.55 6.77
N GLY A 73 -0.84 -0.96 7.87
CA GLY A 73 -2.02 -1.82 7.83
C GLY A 73 -3.20 -1.17 7.09
N LEU A 74 -3.39 0.15 7.22
CA LEU A 74 -4.41 0.87 6.46
C LEU A 74 -4.05 0.95 4.97
N PHE A 75 -2.77 1.19 4.66
CA PHE A 75 -2.26 1.14 3.29
C PHE A 75 -2.50 -0.23 2.65
N MET A 76 -2.21 -1.33 3.36
CA MET A 76 -2.47 -2.69 2.90
C MET A 76 -3.96 -2.89 2.58
N SER A 77 -4.87 -2.37 3.41
CA SER A 77 -6.31 -2.46 3.17
C SER A 77 -6.72 -1.82 1.83
N GLY A 78 -6.17 -0.66 1.50
CA GLY A 78 -6.43 0.00 0.22
C GLY A 78 -5.81 -0.76 -0.96
N MET A 79 -4.54 -1.15 -0.84
CA MET A 79 -3.82 -1.86 -1.91
C MET A 79 -4.45 -3.21 -2.25
N VAL A 80 -4.83 -4.00 -1.24
CA VAL A 80 -5.46 -5.31 -1.48
C VAL A 80 -6.85 -5.13 -2.10
N ARG A 81 -7.64 -4.14 -1.65
CA ARG A 81 -8.95 -3.86 -2.22
C ARG A 81 -8.87 -3.42 -3.68
N ASP A 82 -7.95 -2.50 -3.99
CA ASP A 82 -7.96 -1.77 -5.26
C ASP A 82 -7.04 -2.38 -6.33
N CYS A 83 -6.03 -3.16 -5.93
CA CYS A 83 -4.98 -3.62 -6.85
C CYS A 83 -4.81 -5.14 -6.94
N TYR A 84 -5.46 -5.93 -6.07
CA TYR A 84 -5.34 -7.40 -6.11
C TYR A 84 -6.51 -8.05 -6.82
N GLU A 85 -6.23 -9.15 -7.53
CA GLU A 85 -7.27 -10.01 -8.08
C GLU A 85 -8.02 -10.74 -6.96
N PRO A 86 -9.29 -11.15 -7.15
CA PRO A 86 -10.08 -11.80 -6.11
C PRO A 86 -9.40 -13.04 -5.50
N GLU A 87 -8.66 -13.80 -6.30
CA GLU A 87 -7.90 -14.97 -5.84
C GLU A 87 -6.80 -14.57 -4.84
N ASP A 88 -6.06 -13.50 -5.14
CA ASP A 88 -5.02 -12.96 -4.26
C ASP A 88 -5.60 -12.31 -3.00
N GLN A 89 -6.75 -11.65 -3.11
CA GLN A 89 -7.46 -11.09 -1.96
C GLN A 89 -7.83 -12.19 -0.95
N GLN A 90 -8.32 -13.34 -1.44
CA GLN A 90 -8.66 -14.47 -0.57
C GLN A 90 -7.43 -15.06 0.12
N ILE A 91 -6.31 -15.21 -0.59
CA ILE A 91 -5.04 -15.68 0.00
C ILE A 91 -4.57 -14.71 1.08
N PHE A 92 -4.70 -13.39 0.85
CA PHE A 92 -4.31 -12.39 1.83
C PHE A 92 -5.19 -12.45 3.09
N ILE A 93 -6.51 -12.54 2.91
CA ILE A 93 -7.48 -12.61 4.02
C ILE A 93 -7.31 -13.91 4.82
N SER A 94 -7.16 -15.06 4.15
CA SER A 94 -6.90 -16.33 4.83
C SER A 94 -5.58 -16.27 5.58
N GLY A 95 -4.56 -15.65 4.99
CA GLY A 95 -3.26 -15.43 5.62
C GLY A 95 -3.33 -14.65 6.94
N ILE A 96 -4.26 -13.70 7.10
CA ILE A 96 -4.44 -12.97 8.37
C ILE A 96 -4.91 -13.92 9.47
N VAL A 97 -5.84 -14.82 9.13
CA VAL A 97 -6.38 -15.82 10.06
C VAL A 97 -5.32 -16.88 10.36
N GLU A 98 -4.68 -17.42 9.33
CA GLU A 98 -3.63 -18.44 9.45
C GLU A 98 -2.46 -17.96 10.31
N LEU A 99 -2.04 -16.71 10.16
CA LEU A 99 -0.99 -16.13 10.99
C LEU A 99 -1.33 -16.18 12.49
N ASP A 100 -2.54 -15.76 12.86
CA ASP A 100 -2.97 -15.76 14.26
C ASP A 100 -3.15 -17.19 14.80
N GLU A 101 -3.63 -18.12 13.96
CA GLU A 101 -3.69 -19.55 14.31
C GLU A 101 -2.30 -20.16 14.51
N GLN A 102 -1.34 -19.85 13.64
CA GLN A 102 0.03 -20.33 13.79
C GLN A 102 0.68 -19.77 15.05
N CYS A 103 0.41 -18.49 15.38
CA CYS A 103 0.86 -17.88 16.62
C CYS A 103 0.27 -18.60 17.85
N LYS A 104 -1.04 -18.88 17.83
CA LYS A 104 -1.72 -19.65 18.89
C LYS A 104 -1.15 -21.06 19.03
N LYS A 105 -0.86 -21.75 17.92
CA LYS A 105 -0.26 -23.09 17.93
C LYS A 105 1.15 -23.08 18.51
N ALA A 106 1.96 -22.08 18.17
CA ALA A 106 3.36 -21.99 18.59
C ALA A 106 3.53 -21.47 20.03
N TYR A 107 2.71 -20.50 20.45
CA TYR A 107 2.93 -19.74 21.68
C TYR A 107 1.69 -19.62 22.59
N GLN A 108 0.56 -20.24 22.23
CA GLN A 108 -0.71 -20.17 22.98
C GLN A 108 -1.25 -18.73 23.17
N SER A 109 -0.80 -17.80 22.34
CA SER A 109 -1.20 -16.39 22.35
C SER A 109 -1.59 -15.94 20.95
N SER A 110 -2.43 -14.92 20.84
CA SER A 110 -2.63 -14.20 19.57
C SER A 110 -1.36 -13.46 19.16
N PHE A 111 -1.24 -13.10 17.89
CA PHE A 111 -0.06 -12.39 17.37
C PHE A 111 0.16 -11.06 18.11
N ILE A 112 -0.93 -10.31 18.37
CA ILE A 112 -0.88 -9.06 19.14
C ILE A 112 -0.49 -9.32 20.60
N GLY A 113 -0.88 -10.45 21.20
CA GLY A 113 -0.51 -10.79 22.57
C GLY A 113 0.90 -11.34 22.73
N ALA A 114 1.53 -11.81 21.65
CA ALA A 114 2.85 -12.43 21.68
C ALA A 114 3.97 -11.40 21.93
N THR A 115 5.10 -11.84 22.50
CA THR A 115 6.26 -10.97 22.73
C THR A 115 6.93 -10.59 21.40
N PRO A 116 7.68 -9.48 21.34
CA PRO A 116 8.41 -9.09 20.13
C PRO A 116 9.32 -10.20 19.57
N GLU A 117 9.98 -10.96 20.45
CA GLU A 117 10.87 -12.07 20.08
C GLU A 117 10.07 -13.24 19.49
N GLN A 118 8.91 -13.57 20.06
CA GLN A 118 8.03 -14.61 19.56
C GLN A 118 7.47 -14.25 18.18
N ARG A 119 7.04 -13.00 17.99
CA ARG A 119 6.58 -12.50 16.69
C ARG A 119 7.69 -12.59 15.65
N LEU A 120 8.90 -12.13 15.97
CA LEU A 120 10.05 -12.20 15.06
C LEU A 120 10.38 -13.66 14.69
N SER A 121 10.39 -14.56 15.67
CA SER A 121 10.64 -15.99 15.45
C SER A 121 9.58 -16.61 14.54
N LEU A 122 8.30 -16.28 14.74
CA LEU A 122 7.21 -16.75 13.89
C LEU A 122 7.37 -16.26 12.45
N LEU A 123 7.55 -14.94 12.26
CA LEU A 123 7.68 -14.37 10.91
C LEU A 123 8.93 -14.90 10.18
N THR A 124 10.03 -15.15 10.90
CA THR A 124 11.22 -15.78 10.32
C THR A 124 10.98 -17.22 9.89
N THR A 125 10.13 -17.95 10.62
CA THR A 125 9.75 -19.32 10.27
C THR A 125 8.85 -19.34 9.03
N LEU A 126 7.87 -18.44 8.99
CA LEU A 126 7.00 -18.23 7.83
C LEU A 126 7.77 -17.80 6.57
N GLU A 127 8.84 -17.01 6.74
CA GLU A 127 9.70 -16.65 5.61
C GLU A 127 10.39 -17.86 5.00
N LYS A 128 10.89 -18.77 5.84
CA LYS A 128 11.52 -20.01 5.38
C LYS A 128 10.51 -20.94 4.71
N GLU A 129 9.35 -21.12 5.33
CA GLU A 129 8.24 -21.90 4.78
C GLU A 129 7.81 -21.37 3.40
N ALA A 130 7.62 -20.06 3.27
CA ALA A 130 7.24 -19.43 2.02
C ALA A 130 8.32 -19.60 0.93
N LYS A 131 9.61 -19.58 1.31
CA LYS A 131 10.71 -19.82 0.39
C LYS A 131 10.70 -21.27 -0.11
N GLU A 132 10.57 -22.24 0.80
CA GLU A 132 10.47 -23.66 0.44
C GLU A 132 9.22 -23.95 -0.41
N PHE A 133 8.09 -23.33 -0.10
CA PHE A 133 6.87 -23.44 -0.88
C PHE A 133 7.07 -22.95 -2.31
N ASN A 134 7.86 -21.90 -2.52
CA ASN A 134 8.17 -21.39 -3.86
C ASN A 134 9.20 -22.25 -4.61
N GLU A 135 10.17 -22.84 -3.91
CA GLU A 135 11.19 -23.71 -4.51
C GLU A 135 10.62 -25.07 -4.94
N LYS A 136 9.62 -25.59 -4.22
CA LYS A 136 9.02 -26.91 -4.48
C LYS A 136 7.93 -26.91 -5.57
N LYS A 137 7.59 -25.75 -6.14
CA LYS A 137 6.53 -25.63 -7.15
C LYS A 137 6.94 -26.17 -8.51
N ASN A 138 6.04 -26.95 -9.08
CA ASN A 138 6.08 -27.28 -10.51
C ASN A 138 5.50 -26.12 -11.35
N ASP A 139 5.76 -26.12 -12.67
CA ASP A 139 5.30 -25.05 -13.58
C ASP A 139 3.78 -24.80 -13.53
N ALA A 140 2.98 -25.81 -13.22
CA ALA A 140 1.52 -25.72 -13.07
C ALA A 140 1.07 -24.99 -11.78
N GLU A 141 1.90 -25.00 -10.73
CA GLU A 141 1.57 -24.46 -9.39
C GLU A 141 2.17 -23.06 -9.15
N LYS A 142 2.87 -22.51 -10.15
CA LYS A 142 3.50 -21.18 -10.08
C LYS A 142 2.52 -20.06 -9.73
N ARG A 143 1.21 -20.25 -9.96
CA ARG A 143 0.17 -19.26 -9.66
C ARG A 143 -0.24 -19.20 -8.19
N THR A 144 -0.09 -20.28 -7.43
CA THR A 144 -0.50 -20.32 -6.01
C THR A 144 0.46 -19.46 -5.20
N LYS A 145 0.03 -18.46 -4.43
CA LYS A 145 0.97 -17.62 -3.66
C LYS A 145 0.93 -17.98 -2.18
N HIS A 146 2.07 -17.89 -1.50
CA HIS A 146 2.09 -17.90 -0.04
C HIS A 146 1.77 -16.50 0.47
N TYR A 147 0.96 -16.37 1.52
CA TYR A 147 0.49 -15.08 2.02
C TYR A 147 1.62 -14.22 2.64
N PHE A 148 2.57 -14.84 3.34
CA PHE A 148 3.63 -14.09 4.06
C PHE A 148 4.48 -13.17 3.14
N PRO A 149 4.96 -13.60 1.96
CA PRO A 149 5.60 -12.70 1.01
C PRO A 149 4.74 -11.48 0.62
N MET A 150 3.41 -11.63 0.52
CA MET A 150 2.49 -10.53 0.21
C MET A 150 2.49 -9.51 1.36
N PHE A 151 2.44 -9.96 2.61
CA PHE A 151 2.55 -9.09 3.79
C PHE A 151 3.88 -8.33 3.81
N LYS A 152 4.99 -9.03 3.56
CA LYS A 152 6.32 -8.43 3.56
C LYS A 152 6.48 -7.41 2.43
N GLN A 153 6.01 -7.72 1.22
CA GLN A 153 6.08 -6.81 0.07
C GLN A 153 5.26 -5.54 0.31
N LEU A 154 4.00 -5.67 0.75
CA LEU A 154 3.19 -4.50 1.06
C LEU A 154 3.71 -3.71 2.26
N THR A 155 4.39 -4.37 3.22
CA THR A 155 5.06 -3.67 4.33
C THR A 155 6.17 -2.77 3.82
N LEU A 156 7.06 -3.31 2.99
CA LEU A 156 8.18 -2.56 2.42
C LEU A 156 7.67 -1.42 1.54
N LEU A 157 6.73 -1.72 0.64
CA LEU A 157 6.13 -0.74 -0.25
C LEU A 157 5.43 0.38 0.54
N GLY A 158 4.53 0.03 1.45
CA GLY A 158 3.78 0.99 2.25
C GLY A 158 4.66 1.85 3.14
N TYR A 159 5.69 1.27 3.78
CA TYR A 159 6.60 2.04 4.60
C TYR A 159 7.45 3.00 3.77
N PHE A 160 8.14 2.51 2.73
CA PHE A 160 9.06 3.34 1.94
C PHE A 160 8.38 4.30 0.98
N THR A 161 7.05 4.25 0.84
CA THR A 161 6.25 5.28 0.15
C THR A 161 5.52 6.22 1.11
N SER A 162 5.59 5.97 2.41
CA SER A 162 5.04 6.87 3.44
C SER A 162 5.96 8.06 3.66
N GLU A 163 5.41 9.14 4.24
CA GLU A 163 6.20 10.31 4.65
C GLU A 163 7.34 9.92 5.59
N ILE A 164 7.07 9.04 6.57
CA ILE A 164 8.06 8.55 7.54
C ILE A 164 9.19 7.81 6.82
N GLY A 165 8.85 6.88 5.91
CA GLY A 165 9.86 6.12 5.16
C GLY A 165 10.67 7.01 4.22
N CYS A 166 10.03 7.84 3.40
CA CYS A 166 10.71 8.69 2.43
C CYS A 166 11.60 9.76 3.08
N THR A 167 11.10 10.46 4.11
CA THR A 167 11.77 11.65 4.66
C THR A 167 12.65 11.35 5.87
N GLN A 168 12.29 10.33 6.66
CA GLN A 168 13.01 9.99 7.89
C GLN A 168 13.84 8.73 7.74
N ALA A 169 13.35 7.65 7.13
CA ALA A 169 14.16 6.45 6.92
C ALA A 169 15.15 6.61 5.74
N LEU A 170 14.72 7.32 4.69
CA LEU A 170 15.49 7.59 3.47
C LEU A 170 15.89 9.08 3.36
N ARG A 171 16.58 9.42 2.28
CA ARG A 171 16.91 10.81 1.90
C ARG A 171 15.97 11.26 0.81
N TYR A 172 15.02 12.10 1.15
CA TYR A 172 14.11 12.69 0.17
C TYR A 172 14.66 14.00 -0.40
N VAL A 173 14.66 14.12 -1.73
CA VAL A 173 14.94 15.37 -2.44
C VAL A 173 13.73 15.69 -3.30
N ALA A 174 12.99 16.75 -2.93
CA ALA A 174 11.77 17.11 -3.63
C ALA A 174 11.99 17.44 -5.11
N ILE A 175 13.16 18.01 -5.45
CA ILE A 175 13.54 18.39 -6.81
C ILE A 175 14.99 17.95 -7.05
N PRO A 176 15.22 16.76 -7.62
CA PRO A 176 16.56 16.18 -7.73
C PRO A 176 17.51 16.90 -8.69
N GLY A 177 17.03 17.89 -9.45
CA GLY A 177 17.88 18.71 -10.31
C GLY A 177 18.62 17.88 -11.37
N ARG A 178 19.94 18.07 -11.48
CA ARG A 178 20.79 17.33 -12.43
C ARG A 178 21.12 15.94 -11.89
N TYR A 179 21.32 14.97 -12.78
CA TYR A 179 21.85 13.66 -12.40
C TYR A 179 23.30 13.78 -11.94
N GLU A 180 23.59 13.29 -10.72
CA GLU A 180 24.93 13.20 -10.16
C GLU A 180 25.29 11.72 -9.96
N GLY A 181 26.09 11.16 -10.86
CA GLY A 181 26.44 9.73 -10.85
C GLY A 181 27.52 9.34 -9.83
N ASP A 182 28.20 10.32 -9.23
CA ASP A 182 29.25 10.11 -8.22
C ASP A 182 29.00 11.06 -7.05
N VAL A 183 28.38 10.54 -5.99
CA VAL A 183 28.07 11.27 -4.76
C VAL A 183 28.87 10.63 -3.61
N PRO A 184 29.59 11.41 -2.79
CA PRO A 184 30.33 10.86 -1.66
C PRO A 184 29.43 10.04 -0.74
N TYR A 185 29.83 8.80 -0.48
CA TYR A 185 29.14 7.91 0.46
C TYR A 185 29.96 7.75 1.74
N SER A 186 29.35 8.07 2.88
CA SER A 186 29.90 7.73 4.20
C SER A 186 29.19 6.50 4.76
N ARG A 187 29.93 5.62 5.45
CA ARG A 187 29.32 4.44 6.08
C ARG A 187 28.22 4.87 7.06
N GLY A 188 27.00 4.36 6.85
CA GLY A 188 25.84 4.70 7.68
C GLY A 188 24.91 5.76 7.06
N ASP A 189 25.29 6.31 5.92
CA ASP A 189 24.43 7.13 5.09
C ASP A 189 23.12 6.42 4.73
N LYS A 190 22.02 7.16 4.79
CA LYS A 190 20.70 6.66 4.38
C LYS A 190 20.66 6.53 2.86
N ALA A 191 19.94 5.53 2.36
CA ALA A 191 19.64 5.43 0.92
C ALA A 191 18.74 6.60 0.48
N TRP A 192 18.78 6.93 -0.81
CA TRP A 192 17.89 7.93 -1.40
C TRP A 192 16.46 7.39 -1.52
N ALA A 193 15.48 8.26 -1.28
CA ALA A 193 14.11 8.01 -1.66
C ALA A 193 14.01 8.19 -3.19
N THR A 194 13.38 7.23 -3.86
CA THR A 194 13.17 7.19 -5.32
C THR A 194 11.88 7.88 -5.71
#